data_AF-A0A6I9Q2S7-F1
#
_entry.id   AF-A0A6I9Q2S7-F1
#
_cell.length_a   1.000
_cell.length_b   1.000
_cell.length_c   1.000
_cell.angle_alpha   90.00
_cell.angle_beta   90.00
_cell.angle_gamma   90.00
#
_symmetry.space_group_name_H-M   'P 1'
#
loop_
_entity.id
_entity.type
_entity.pdbx_description
1 polymer ?
#
loop_
_entity_poly.entity_id
_entity_poly.type
_entity_poly.pdbx_seq_one_letter_code
_entity_poly.pdbx_strand_id
1 'polypeptide(L)'
;MTKLGFLRLSYEKQDTLLKLLILSMAGILSFSTRLFSVLRFESVIHEFDPYFNYRTTRFLTEEGFYKFHNWFDDRAWYPLGRIIGGTIYPGLMITSAVLYHVLHFFHITIDIRNVCVFLAPLFSSFTVVVTYHFTKELKDAGAGLLAAAMIAVVPGYISRSVAGSYDNEGIAIFCMLLTYYMWIKAVKTGSVYWSSVCALAYFYMVSSWGGYVFLINLIPLHVLVLMLTGRFSHRIYVAYCTVYCLGTILSMQISFVGFQPVQSSEHMAAFGVFGLCQIHAFVDYLRSKLNAQQFEVLFKSVISLVGFLMLSVGTVLMLTGKISPWTGRFYSLLDPSYAKNNIPIIASVSEHQPTTWSSYYFDLQLLVFMFPVGLYYCFNNLSDDRIFIIMYGVTSMYFSAVMVRL
;
A
#
# COMPACT_ATOMS: atom_id res chain seq x y z
N MET A 1 42.07 -45.09 -2.26
CA MET A 1 40.81 -44.60 -2.87
C MET A 1 39.77 -44.43 -1.78
N THR A 2 39.82 -43.28 -1.10
CA THR A 2 39.01 -42.94 0.07
C THR A 2 37.63 -42.47 -0.38
N LYS A 3 36.60 -43.21 0.04
CA LYS A 3 35.20 -42.77 0.03
C LYS A 3 35.10 -41.47 0.84
N LEU A 4 35.04 -40.31 0.19
CA LEU A 4 34.46 -39.13 0.80
C LEU A 4 32.98 -39.46 1.03
N GLY A 5 32.65 -39.80 2.28
CA GLY A 5 31.27 -39.90 2.75
C GLY A 5 30.62 -38.53 2.66
N PHE A 6 30.09 -38.20 1.49
CA PHE A 6 29.30 -36.99 1.31
C PHE A 6 28.06 -37.10 2.21
N LEU A 7 27.93 -36.14 3.14
CA LEU A 7 26.71 -35.85 3.88
C LEU A 7 25.55 -35.66 2.89
N ARG A 8 24.82 -36.74 2.56
CA ARG A 8 23.59 -36.66 1.77
C ARG A 8 22.49 -36.07 2.63
N LEU A 9 22.27 -34.77 2.47
CA LEU A 9 21.11 -34.09 3.05
C LEU A 9 19.84 -34.56 2.33
N SER A 10 18.72 -34.62 3.07
CA SER A 10 17.39 -34.85 2.49
C SER A 10 17.03 -33.72 1.53
N TYR A 11 16.21 -34.02 0.51
CA TYR A 11 15.72 -33.03 -0.45
C TYR A 11 15.08 -31.82 0.24
N GLU A 12 14.26 -32.03 1.27
CA GLU A 12 13.61 -30.95 2.02
C GLU A 12 14.63 -30.05 2.75
N LYS A 13 15.71 -30.64 3.28
CA LYS A 13 16.80 -29.87 3.92
C LYS A 13 17.57 -29.06 2.87
N GLN A 14 17.82 -29.63 1.69
CA GLN A 14 18.49 -28.94 0.59
C GLN A 14 17.64 -27.77 0.07
N ASP A 15 16.35 -28.00 -0.17
CA ASP A 15 15.40 -26.99 -0.65
C ASP A 15 15.22 -25.84 0.35
N THR A 16 15.08 -26.16 1.64
CA THR A 16 14.98 -25.16 2.70
C THR A 16 16.27 -24.35 2.82
N LEU A 17 17.44 -25.01 2.79
CA LEU A 17 18.73 -24.35 2.85
C LEU A 17 18.93 -23.41 1.65
N LEU A 18 18.56 -23.83 0.44
CA LEU A 18 18.70 -23.03 -0.76
C LEU A 18 17.78 -21.80 -0.73
N LYS A 19 16.53 -21.95 -0.29
CA LYS A 19 15.59 -20.83 -0.10
C LYS A 19 16.12 -19.82 0.91
N LEU A 20 16.61 -20.31 2.06
CA LEU A 20 17.17 -19.46 3.10
C LEU A 20 18.41 -18.70 2.60
N LEU A 21 19.31 -19.39 1.90
CA LEU A 21 20.53 -18.80 1.35
C LEU A 21 20.20 -17.70 0.33
N ILE A 22 19.31 -17.96 -0.63
CA ILE A 22 18.94 -16.99 -1.67
C ILE A 22 18.27 -15.76 -1.04
N LEU A 23 17.33 -15.96 -0.10
CA LEU A 23 16.67 -14.83 0.57
C LEU A 23 17.64 -14.01 1.42
N SER A 24 18.57 -14.66 2.12
CA SER A 24 19.62 -13.98 2.88
C SER A 24 20.53 -13.16 1.96
N MET A 25 20.97 -13.74 0.84
CA MET A 25 21.80 -13.05 -0.13
C MET A 25 21.05 -11.87 -0.78
N ALA A 26 19.77 -12.04 -1.14
CA ALA A 26 18.94 -10.99 -1.70
C ALA A 26 18.71 -9.84 -0.70
N GLY A 27 18.47 -10.14 0.57
CA GLY A 27 18.35 -9.14 1.63
C GLY A 27 19.65 -8.35 1.84
N ILE A 28 20.79 -9.05 1.94
CA ILE A 28 22.11 -8.41 2.07
C ILE A 28 22.44 -7.56 0.84
N LEU A 29 22.14 -8.04 -0.36
CA LEU A 29 22.33 -7.32 -1.61
C LEU A 29 21.45 -6.06 -1.64
N SER A 30 20.18 -6.16 -1.25
CA SER A 30 19.24 -5.03 -1.18
C SER A 30 19.74 -3.94 -0.24
N PHE A 31 20.26 -4.32 0.92
CA PHE A 31 20.86 -3.37 1.86
C PHE A 31 22.11 -2.73 1.27
N SER A 32 23.03 -3.54 0.74
CA SER A 32 24.36 -3.09 0.29
C SER A 32 24.29 -2.14 -0.92
N THR A 33 23.39 -2.39 -1.88
CA THR A 33 23.23 -1.55 -3.08
C THR A 33 22.72 -0.14 -2.77
N ARG A 34 22.19 0.10 -1.56
CA ARG A 34 21.67 1.40 -1.13
C ARG A 34 22.67 2.24 -0.33
N LEU A 35 23.87 1.72 -0.07
CA LEU A 35 24.88 2.39 0.76
C LEU A 35 25.84 3.30 -0.02
N PHE A 36 25.73 3.38 -1.35
CA PHE A 36 26.72 4.10 -2.17
C PHE A 36 26.88 5.58 -1.81
N SER A 37 25.81 6.27 -1.40
CA SER A 37 25.87 7.66 -0.94
C SER A 37 26.75 7.78 0.32
N VAL A 38 26.48 6.96 1.32
CA VAL A 38 27.19 6.92 2.61
C VAL A 38 28.63 6.43 2.46
N LEU A 39 28.91 5.53 1.51
CA LEU A 39 30.27 5.04 1.26
C LEU A 39 31.14 6.08 0.55
N ARG A 40 30.57 6.89 -0.34
CA ARG A 40 31.30 7.91 -1.10
C ARG A 40 31.45 9.22 -0.34
N PHE A 41 30.44 9.56 0.46
CA PHE A 41 30.35 10.82 1.17
C PHE A 41 30.15 10.55 2.67
N GLU A 42 29.49 11.46 3.36
CA GLU A 42 29.22 11.34 4.80
C GLU A 42 27.83 10.74 5.06
N SER A 43 27.68 10.12 6.22
CA SER A 43 26.40 9.65 6.76
C SER A 43 25.53 10.84 7.20
N VAL A 44 24.88 11.48 6.23
CA VAL A 44 23.98 12.61 6.45
C VAL A 44 22.66 12.41 5.70
N ILE A 45 21.63 13.12 6.14
CA ILE A 45 20.34 13.15 5.47
C ILE A 45 20.46 13.96 4.18
N HIS A 46 19.89 13.44 3.10
CA HIS A 46 19.93 14.05 1.77
C HIS A 46 18.55 14.59 1.38
N GLU A 47 18.54 15.44 0.35
CA GLU A 47 17.35 16.13 -0.16
C GLU A 47 16.72 17.08 0.86
N PHE A 48 15.65 17.78 0.47
CA PHE A 48 15.03 18.82 1.30
C PHE A 48 13.90 18.29 2.19
N ASP A 49 13.08 17.36 1.70
CA ASP A 49 11.93 16.81 2.43
C ASP A 49 12.33 16.03 3.71
N PRO A 50 13.36 15.15 3.68
CA PRO A 50 13.74 14.33 4.84
C PRO A 50 14.19 15.11 6.09
N TYR A 51 14.63 16.36 5.96
CA TYR A 51 15.02 17.18 7.12
C TYR A 51 13.85 17.46 8.06
N PHE A 52 12.64 17.64 7.51
CA PHE A 52 11.44 17.80 8.33
C PHE A 52 11.14 16.53 9.12
N ASN A 53 11.20 15.37 8.45
CA ASN A 53 10.97 14.05 9.06
C ASN A 53 11.98 13.76 10.16
N TYR A 54 13.26 14.10 9.94
CA TYR A 54 14.30 13.94 10.94
C TYR A 54 14.09 14.83 12.17
N ARG A 55 13.77 16.11 11.96
CA ARG A 55 13.48 17.05 13.07
C ARG A 55 12.30 16.56 13.92
N THR A 56 11.23 16.09 13.28
CA THR A 56 10.07 15.50 13.99
C THR A 56 10.45 14.23 14.74
N THR A 57 11.26 13.37 14.14
CA THR A 57 11.73 12.13 14.79
C THR A 57 12.60 12.42 16.00
N ARG A 58 13.52 13.39 15.89
CA ARG A 58 14.35 13.84 17.01
C ARG A 58 13.51 14.38 18.16
N PHE A 59 12.52 15.22 17.85
CA PHE A 59 11.57 15.72 18.86
C PHE A 59 10.82 14.56 19.54
N LEU A 60 10.34 13.58 18.77
CA LEU A 60 9.65 12.42 19.32
C LEU A 60 10.53 11.61 20.29
N THR A 61 11.81 11.43 19.97
CA THR A 61 12.75 10.68 20.82
C THR A 61 13.18 11.44 22.08
N GLU A 62 13.31 12.77 22.02
CA GLU A 62 13.76 13.60 23.14
C GLU A 62 12.61 13.96 24.10
N GLU A 63 11.44 14.30 23.55
CA GLU A 63 10.29 14.83 24.34
C GLU A 63 9.21 13.79 24.61
N GLY A 64 9.19 12.67 23.86
CA GLY A 64 8.24 11.59 24.01
C GLY A 64 6.92 11.77 23.22
N PHE A 65 6.13 10.69 23.17
CA PHE A 65 4.99 10.57 22.28
C PHE A 65 3.85 11.57 22.55
N TYR A 66 3.45 11.78 23.80
CA TYR A 66 2.31 12.66 24.12
C TYR A 66 2.59 14.13 23.81
N LYS A 67 3.84 14.59 24.02
CA LYS A 67 4.27 15.93 23.62
C LYS A 67 4.34 16.06 22.11
N PHE A 68 4.83 15.03 21.41
CA PHE A 68 4.83 14.99 19.94
C PHE A 68 3.41 15.06 19.36
N HIS A 69 2.46 14.31 19.92
CA HIS A 69 1.07 14.29 19.45
C HIS A 69 0.38 15.65 19.55
N ASN A 70 0.71 16.43 20.58
CA ASN A 70 0.17 17.77 20.81
C ASN A 70 1.14 18.89 20.38
N TRP A 71 2.13 18.58 19.55
CA TRP A 71 3.20 19.54 19.24
C TRP A 71 2.72 20.65 18.30
N PHE A 72 2.85 21.90 18.77
CA PHE A 72 2.76 23.12 17.97
C PHE A 72 4.16 23.67 17.72
N ASP A 73 4.54 23.83 16.44
CA ASP A 73 5.82 24.40 16.03
C ASP A 73 5.65 25.89 15.69
N ASP A 74 6.21 26.73 16.54
CA ASP A 74 6.25 28.19 16.41
C ASP A 74 7.41 28.68 15.52
N ARG A 75 8.33 27.79 15.13
CA ARG A 75 9.52 28.13 14.32
C ARG A 75 9.30 28.01 12.81
N ALA A 76 8.17 27.45 12.38
CA ALA A 76 7.81 27.30 10.98
C ALA A 76 6.56 28.14 10.67
N TRP A 77 6.42 28.58 9.42
CA TRP A 77 5.24 29.34 8.96
C TRP A 77 4.99 30.63 9.76
N TYR A 78 6.02 31.42 10.06
CA TYR A 78 5.83 32.74 10.68
C TYR A 78 4.93 33.61 9.78
N PRO A 79 3.85 34.22 10.29
CA PRO A 79 3.48 34.40 11.71
C PRO A 79 2.44 33.40 12.28
N LEU A 80 2.01 32.40 11.52
CA LEU A 80 0.91 31.49 11.87
C LEU A 80 1.34 30.35 12.82
N GLY A 81 2.52 29.76 12.60
CA GLY A 81 2.92 28.50 13.23
C GLY A 81 2.29 27.27 12.53
N ARG A 82 2.67 26.06 12.96
CA ARG A 82 2.12 24.79 12.43
C ARG A 82 1.86 23.78 13.55
N ILE A 83 0.64 23.25 13.59
CA ILE A 83 0.30 22.10 14.45
C ILE A 83 0.89 20.84 13.80
N ILE A 84 1.96 20.28 14.33
CA ILE A 84 2.64 19.16 13.68
C ILE A 84 1.92 17.84 13.93
N GLY A 85 1.60 17.50 15.18
CA GLY A 85 1.02 16.20 15.51
C GLY A 85 -0.31 15.88 14.79
N GLY A 86 -1.07 16.90 14.40
CA GLY A 86 -2.31 16.76 13.63
C GLY A 86 -2.18 16.94 12.10
N THR A 87 -1.02 17.36 11.58
CA THR A 87 -0.84 17.70 10.15
C THR A 87 0.13 16.78 9.39
N ILE A 88 0.48 15.63 9.96
CA ILE A 88 1.44 14.68 9.38
C ILE A 88 1.00 13.23 9.57
N TYR A 89 1.60 12.34 8.78
CA TYR A 89 1.56 10.90 8.96
C TYR A 89 2.69 10.49 9.93
N PRO A 90 2.40 9.94 11.12
CA PRO A 90 3.41 9.73 12.16
C PRO A 90 4.18 8.41 12.05
N GLY A 91 3.83 7.53 11.11
CA GLY A 91 4.31 6.15 11.03
C GLY A 91 5.83 6.03 10.87
N LEU A 92 6.43 6.85 10.02
CA LEU A 92 7.89 6.88 9.82
C LEU A 92 8.62 7.25 11.12
N MET A 93 8.19 8.33 11.79
CA MET A 93 8.81 8.83 13.01
C MET A 93 8.67 7.84 14.17
N ILE A 94 7.48 7.27 14.34
CA ILE A 94 7.22 6.25 15.38
C ILE A 94 8.10 5.03 15.16
N THR A 95 8.24 4.57 13.91
CA THR A 95 9.07 3.41 13.59
C THR A 95 10.54 3.65 13.97
N SER A 96 11.10 4.80 13.59
CA SER A 96 12.48 5.16 13.96
C SER A 96 12.66 5.29 15.46
N ALA A 97 11.71 5.91 16.16
CA ALA A 97 11.79 6.08 17.61
C ALA A 97 11.71 4.72 18.34
N VAL A 98 10.84 3.80 17.90
CA VAL A 98 10.77 2.45 18.45
C VAL A 98 12.08 1.69 18.22
N LEU A 99 12.64 1.73 17.01
CA LEU A 99 13.95 1.11 16.73
C LEU A 99 15.05 1.70 17.61
N TYR A 100 15.08 3.02 17.77
CA TYR A 100 16.03 3.72 18.64
C TYR A 100 15.92 3.26 20.09
N HIS A 101 14.71 3.23 20.67
CA HIS A 101 14.50 2.80 22.05
C HIS A 101 14.81 1.31 22.28
N VAL A 102 14.49 0.44 21.31
CA VAL A 102 14.84 -0.99 21.38
C VAL A 102 16.36 -1.17 21.37
N LEU A 103 17.10 -0.46 20.50
CA LEU A 103 18.55 -0.53 20.46
C LEU A 103 19.20 -0.02 21.77
N HIS A 104 18.69 1.09 22.31
CA HIS A 104 19.15 1.63 23.60
C HIS A 104 18.82 0.71 24.79
N PHE A 105 17.69 0.00 24.76
CA PHE A 105 17.36 -1.00 25.78
C PHE A 105 18.42 -2.13 25.84
N PHE A 106 18.95 -2.54 24.69
CA PHE A 106 20.06 -3.50 24.61
C PHE A 106 21.45 -2.85 24.76
N HIS A 107 21.53 -1.60 25.22
CA HIS A 107 22.77 -0.84 25.39
C HIS A 107 23.59 -0.65 24.09
N ILE A 108 22.93 -0.73 22.93
CA ILE A 108 23.52 -0.39 21.63
C ILE A 108 23.27 1.10 21.39
N THR A 109 24.17 1.95 21.91
CA THR A 109 24.01 3.41 21.91
C THR A 109 24.32 3.99 20.52
N ILE A 110 23.29 4.05 19.67
CA ILE A 110 23.36 4.67 18.34
C ILE A 110 22.62 6.01 18.37
N ASP A 111 23.16 7.01 17.69
CA ASP A 111 22.51 8.31 17.49
C ASP A 111 21.27 8.17 16.59
N ILE A 112 20.19 8.89 16.92
CA ILE A 112 18.93 8.88 16.16
C ILE A 112 19.14 9.23 14.68
N ARG A 113 20.12 10.10 14.39
CA ARG A 113 20.49 10.42 13.00
C ARG A 113 20.87 9.18 12.20
N ASN A 114 21.68 8.29 12.78
CA ASN A 114 22.13 7.08 12.09
C ASN A 114 20.97 6.11 11.91
N VAL A 115 20.06 6.00 12.88
CA VAL A 115 18.82 5.22 12.73
C VAL A 115 18.02 5.72 11.54
N CYS A 116 17.80 7.03 11.42
CA CYS A 116 17.07 7.62 10.29
C CYS A 116 17.78 7.38 8.94
N VAL A 117 19.10 7.53 8.87
CA VAL A 117 19.89 7.32 7.63
C VAL A 117 19.79 5.88 7.12
N PHE A 118 19.84 4.89 8.01
CA PHE A 118 19.84 3.47 7.64
C PHE A 118 18.46 2.79 7.67
N LEU A 119 17.39 3.54 7.98
CA LEU A 119 16.04 2.97 8.03
C LEU A 119 15.56 2.48 6.65
N ALA A 120 15.73 3.27 5.59
CA ALA A 120 15.27 2.89 4.25
C ALA A 120 15.95 1.61 3.71
N PRO A 121 17.29 1.45 3.80
CA PRO A 121 17.95 0.19 3.46
C PRO A 121 17.47 -1.02 4.28
N LEU A 122 17.21 -0.84 5.57
CA LEU A 122 16.67 -1.90 6.44
C LEU A 122 15.28 -2.33 5.97
N PHE A 123 14.37 -1.39 5.75
CA PHE A 123 13.02 -1.69 5.28
C PHE A 123 13.03 -2.28 3.86
N SER A 124 13.94 -1.86 3.00
CA SER A 124 14.11 -2.47 1.69
C SER A 124 14.51 -3.95 1.77
N SER A 125 15.29 -4.33 2.78
CA SER A 125 15.63 -5.73 3.04
C SER A 125 14.40 -6.53 3.50
N PHE A 126 13.51 -5.93 4.28
CA PHE A 126 12.22 -6.54 4.63
C PHE A 126 11.27 -6.61 3.43
N THR A 127 11.28 -5.62 2.54
CA THR A 127 10.51 -5.63 1.29
C THR A 127 10.83 -6.87 0.46
N VAL A 128 12.10 -7.26 0.34
CA VAL A 128 12.51 -8.50 -0.36
C VAL A 128 11.79 -9.74 0.19
N VAL A 129 11.72 -9.87 1.51
CA VAL A 129 11.06 -11.01 2.19
C VAL A 129 9.55 -10.98 1.95
N VAL A 130 8.93 -9.80 2.04
CA VAL A 130 7.49 -9.65 1.78
C VAL A 130 7.15 -9.96 0.34
N THR A 131 7.94 -9.48 -0.63
CA THR A 131 7.76 -9.78 -2.06
C THR A 131 7.85 -11.28 -2.33
N TYR A 132 8.81 -11.98 -1.71
CA TYR A 132 8.89 -13.44 -1.80
C TYR A 132 7.57 -14.11 -1.41
N HIS A 133 7.04 -13.76 -0.23
CA HIS A 133 5.80 -14.35 0.28
C HIS A 133 4.58 -13.95 -0.56
N PHE A 134 4.52 -12.71 -1.02
CA PHE A 134 3.47 -12.22 -1.91
C PHE A 134 3.42 -13.02 -3.22
N THR A 135 4.55 -13.13 -3.92
CA THR A 135 4.62 -13.85 -5.19
C THR A 135 4.47 -15.36 -5.03
N LYS A 136 4.94 -15.94 -3.91
CA LYS A 136 4.73 -17.35 -3.58
C LYS A 136 3.24 -17.70 -3.48
N GLU A 137 2.39 -16.78 -3.04
CA GLU A 137 0.94 -17.01 -2.99
C GLU A 137 0.27 -17.06 -4.38
N LEU A 138 0.88 -16.45 -5.40
CA LEU A 138 0.32 -16.39 -6.77
C LEU A 138 0.64 -17.64 -7.61
N LYS A 139 1.82 -18.24 -7.38
CA LYS A 139 2.29 -19.39 -8.15
C LYS A 139 3.11 -20.36 -7.29
N ASP A 140 4.43 -20.24 -7.29
CA ASP A 140 5.35 -21.18 -6.69
C ASP A 140 6.52 -20.46 -6.02
N ALA A 141 7.30 -21.20 -5.22
CA ALA A 141 8.43 -20.63 -4.50
C ALA A 141 9.54 -20.15 -5.44
N GLY A 142 9.70 -20.76 -6.63
CA GLY A 142 10.69 -20.34 -7.62
C GLY A 142 10.42 -18.94 -8.14
N ALA A 143 9.18 -18.66 -8.53
CA ALA A 143 8.74 -17.30 -8.90
C ALA A 143 8.94 -16.30 -7.75
N GLY A 144 8.67 -16.71 -6.51
CA GLY A 144 8.90 -15.89 -5.32
C GLY A 144 10.36 -15.50 -5.12
N LEU A 145 11.29 -16.45 -5.24
CA LEU A 145 12.72 -16.19 -5.09
C LEU A 145 13.24 -15.24 -6.18
N LEU A 146 12.75 -15.41 -7.42
CA LEU A 146 13.11 -14.55 -8.54
C LEU A 146 12.59 -13.12 -8.33
N ALA A 147 11.34 -12.96 -7.92
CA ALA A 147 10.75 -11.64 -7.64
C ALA A 147 11.50 -10.92 -6.49
N ALA A 148 11.85 -11.65 -5.44
CA ALA A 148 12.64 -11.14 -4.31
C ALA A 148 14.04 -10.66 -4.73
N ALA A 149 14.73 -11.43 -5.60
CA ALA A 149 16.02 -11.03 -6.14
C ALA A 149 15.92 -9.80 -7.07
N MET A 150 14.86 -9.72 -7.90
CA MET A 150 14.67 -8.59 -8.82
C MET A 150 14.35 -7.28 -8.08
N ILE A 151 13.46 -7.30 -7.07
CA ILE A 151 13.10 -6.09 -6.33
C ILE A 151 14.26 -5.58 -5.45
N ALA A 152 15.19 -6.46 -5.05
CA ALA A 152 16.37 -6.05 -4.29
C ALA A 152 17.25 -5.04 -5.04
N VAL A 153 17.34 -5.18 -6.38
CA VAL A 153 18.26 -4.42 -7.23
C VAL A 153 17.56 -3.47 -8.21
N VAL A 154 16.23 -3.35 -8.17
CA VAL A 154 15.49 -2.53 -9.14
C VAL A 154 15.79 -1.03 -8.94
N PRO A 155 16.35 -0.32 -9.95
CA PRO A 155 16.74 1.09 -9.83
C PRO A 155 15.58 2.02 -9.42
N GLY A 156 14.39 1.81 -9.97
CA GLY A 156 13.21 2.63 -9.63
C GLY A 156 12.84 2.62 -8.14
N TYR A 157 13.04 1.50 -7.43
CA TYR A 157 12.84 1.48 -5.97
C TYR A 157 14.06 2.02 -5.22
N ILE A 158 15.27 1.74 -5.70
CA ILE A 158 16.52 2.22 -5.08
C ILE A 158 16.52 3.75 -5.02
N SER A 159 16.09 4.45 -6.08
CA SER A 159 16.10 5.92 -6.16
C SER A 159 15.38 6.60 -4.98
N ARG A 160 14.33 5.98 -4.42
CA ARG A 160 13.55 6.49 -3.28
C ARG A 160 13.84 5.78 -1.95
N SER A 161 14.86 4.92 -1.90
CA SER A 161 15.22 4.14 -0.71
C SER A 161 16.72 4.07 -0.44
N VAL A 162 17.50 5.00 -0.99
CA VAL A 162 18.94 5.14 -0.73
C VAL A 162 19.19 5.51 0.74
N ALA A 163 20.29 5.04 1.32
CA ALA A 163 20.72 5.47 2.64
C ALA A 163 20.87 7.00 2.71
N GLY A 164 20.26 7.61 3.73
CA GLY A 164 20.18 9.06 3.90
C GLY A 164 18.91 9.71 3.34
N SER A 165 18.14 9.03 2.49
CA SER A 165 16.81 9.48 2.05
C SER A 165 15.75 9.03 3.06
N TYR A 166 15.60 9.81 4.14
CA TYR A 166 14.64 9.53 5.22
C TYR A 166 13.25 10.09 4.88
N ASP A 167 12.64 9.52 3.85
CA ASP A 167 11.28 9.86 3.41
C ASP A 167 10.29 8.70 3.61
N ASN A 168 9.01 9.02 3.53
CA ASN A 168 7.89 8.12 3.82
C ASN A 168 7.82 6.95 2.82
N GLU A 169 8.24 7.17 1.57
CA GLU A 169 8.23 6.17 0.50
C GLU A 169 9.06 4.93 0.84
N GLY A 170 10.17 5.10 1.58
CA GLY A 170 11.07 4.00 1.97
C GLY A 170 10.37 2.91 2.79
N ILE A 171 9.46 3.32 3.68
CA ILE A 171 8.64 2.42 4.51
C ILE A 171 7.31 2.07 3.85
N ALA A 172 6.73 2.99 3.08
CA ALA A 172 5.41 2.83 2.47
C ALA A 172 5.35 1.63 1.52
N ILE A 173 6.40 1.38 0.73
CA ILE A 173 6.43 0.25 -0.22
C ILE A 173 6.38 -1.09 0.53
N PHE A 174 7.10 -1.22 1.64
CA PHE A 174 7.02 -2.39 2.52
C PHE A 174 5.58 -2.57 3.05
N CYS A 175 4.98 -1.51 3.60
CA CYS A 175 3.63 -1.54 4.16
C CYS A 175 2.57 -1.91 3.11
N MET A 176 2.72 -1.39 1.89
CA MET A 176 1.83 -1.65 0.77
C MET A 176 1.88 -3.12 0.37
N LEU A 177 3.08 -3.67 0.14
CA LEU A 177 3.25 -5.08 -0.23
C LEU A 177 2.80 -6.02 0.90
N LEU A 178 3.03 -5.65 2.16
CA LEU A 178 2.55 -6.41 3.31
C LEU A 178 1.01 -6.45 3.32
N THR A 179 0.37 -5.31 3.06
CA THR A 179 -1.11 -5.23 2.98
C THR A 179 -1.65 -6.07 1.82
N TYR A 180 -1.03 -6.03 0.64
CA TYR A 180 -1.44 -6.86 -0.50
C TYR A 180 -1.23 -8.35 -0.26
N TYR A 181 -0.13 -8.73 0.38
CA TYR A 181 0.09 -10.12 0.80
C TYR A 181 -1.00 -10.60 1.75
N MET A 182 -1.31 -9.83 2.80
CA MET A 182 -2.35 -10.18 3.76
C MET A 182 -3.74 -10.20 3.11
N TRP A 183 -4.02 -9.29 2.18
CA TRP A 183 -5.26 -9.26 1.40
C TRP A 183 -5.43 -10.53 0.55
N ILE A 184 -4.42 -10.90 -0.24
CA ILE A 184 -4.47 -12.13 -1.05
C ILE A 184 -4.64 -13.36 -0.14
N LYS A 185 -3.92 -13.39 0.99
CA LYS A 185 -4.05 -14.49 1.96
C LYS A 185 -5.46 -14.57 2.53
N ALA A 186 -6.07 -13.43 2.84
CA ALA A 186 -7.44 -13.34 3.32
C ALA A 186 -8.46 -13.81 2.27
N VAL A 187 -8.31 -13.42 1.00
CA VAL A 187 -9.19 -13.84 -0.10
C VAL A 187 -9.11 -15.36 -0.33
N LYS A 188 -7.89 -15.93 -0.37
CA LYS A 188 -7.70 -17.37 -0.58
C LYS A 188 -8.26 -18.21 0.57
N THR A 189 -8.02 -17.77 1.80
CA THR A 189 -8.38 -18.52 3.01
C THR A 189 -9.84 -18.30 3.42
N GLY A 190 -10.37 -17.08 3.25
CA GLY A 190 -11.70 -16.69 3.72
C GLY A 190 -11.83 -16.58 5.24
N SER A 191 -10.75 -16.23 5.95
CA SER A 191 -10.71 -16.17 7.42
C SER A 191 -10.65 -14.74 7.94
N VAL A 192 -11.48 -14.46 8.95
CA VAL A 192 -11.54 -13.18 9.69
C VAL A 192 -10.18 -12.83 10.31
N TYR A 193 -9.39 -13.83 10.72
CA TYR A 193 -8.06 -13.61 11.29
C TYR A 193 -7.15 -12.91 10.28
N TRP A 194 -7.01 -13.46 9.06
CA TRP A 194 -6.18 -12.87 8.01
C TRP A 194 -6.69 -11.51 7.56
N SER A 195 -8.01 -11.32 7.54
CA SER A 195 -8.62 -10.02 7.26
C SER A 195 -8.35 -8.98 8.34
N SER A 196 -8.32 -9.37 9.61
CA SER A 196 -8.00 -8.47 10.72
C SER A 196 -6.52 -8.08 10.69
N VAL A 197 -5.62 -9.03 10.41
CA VAL A 197 -4.19 -8.74 10.19
C VAL A 197 -3.99 -7.84 8.97
N CYS A 198 -4.75 -8.04 7.90
CA CYS A 198 -4.76 -7.14 6.74
C CYS A 198 -5.23 -5.72 7.11
N ALA A 199 -6.24 -5.57 7.97
CA ALA A 199 -6.70 -4.27 8.44
C ALA A 199 -5.65 -3.56 9.31
N LEU A 200 -4.90 -4.30 10.13
CA LEU A 200 -3.77 -3.76 10.90
C LEU A 200 -2.61 -3.34 10.00
N ALA A 201 -2.28 -4.13 8.97
CA ALA A 201 -1.28 -3.76 7.98
C ALA A 201 -1.70 -2.50 7.19
N TYR A 202 -2.99 -2.40 6.84
CA TYR A 202 -3.56 -1.22 6.23
C TYR A 202 -3.50 -0.01 7.16
N PHE A 203 -3.81 -0.15 8.45
CA PHE A 203 -3.66 0.93 9.43
C PHE A 203 -2.22 1.43 9.51
N TYR A 204 -1.24 0.53 9.52
CA TYR A 204 0.16 0.90 9.50
C TYR A 204 0.53 1.66 8.22
N MET A 205 0.00 1.24 7.06
CA MET A 205 0.15 1.96 5.80
C MET A 205 -0.46 3.37 5.85
N VAL A 206 -1.70 3.51 6.35
CA VAL A 206 -2.37 4.81 6.53
C VAL A 206 -1.55 5.73 7.43
N SER A 207 -0.95 5.20 8.49
CA SER A 207 -0.10 5.98 9.39
C SER A 207 1.22 6.40 8.75
N SER A 208 1.69 5.70 7.70
CA SER A 208 3.01 5.89 7.11
C SER A 208 3.00 6.78 5.88
N TRP A 209 2.00 6.67 5.00
CA TRP A 209 1.99 7.40 3.73
C TRP A 209 0.58 7.66 3.18
N GLY A 210 0.42 8.82 2.54
CA GLY A 210 -0.86 9.26 1.95
C GLY A 210 -1.37 8.41 0.79
N GLY A 211 -0.54 7.54 0.19
CA GLY A 211 -1.00 6.62 -0.85
C GLY A 211 -1.82 5.43 -0.35
N TYR A 212 -2.23 5.42 0.92
CA TYR A 212 -3.28 4.50 1.40
C TYR A 212 -4.59 4.65 0.60
N VAL A 213 -4.84 5.83 0.01
CA VAL A 213 -5.96 6.10 -0.90
C VAL A 213 -5.91 5.21 -2.15
N PHE A 214 -4.71 4.87 -2.64
CA PHE A 214 -4.57 3.91 -3.75
C PHE A 214 -5.03 2.51 -3.33
N LEU A 215 -4.60 2.08 -2.15
CA LEU A 215 -4.92 0.77 -1.58
C LEU A 215 -6.43 0.58 -1.36
N ILE A 216 -7.08 1.58 -0.75
CA ILE A 216 -8.51 1.53 -0.45
C ILE A 216 -9.40 1.68 -1.69
N ASN A 217 -8.86 2.09 -2.84
CA ASN A 217 -9.59 2.10 -4.11
C ASN A 217 -9.33 0.83 -4.93
N LEU A 218 -8.14 0.26 -4.85
CA LEU A 218 -7.78 -0.96 -5.57
C LEU A 218 -8.46 -2.21 -5.00
N ILE A 219 -8.55 -2.34 -3.67
CA ILE A 219 -9.21 -3.49 -3.02
C ILE A 219 -10.71 -3.59 -3.40
N PRO A 220 -11.52 -2.52 -3.30
CA PRO A 220 -12.91 -2.55 -3.75
C PRO A 220 -13.04 -2.77 -5.25
N LEU A 221 -12.16 -2.17 -6.07
CA LEU A 221 -12.16 -2.38 -7.51
C LEU A 221 -11.97 -3.86 -7.85
N HIS A 222 -11.05 -4.53 -7.16
CA HIS A 222 -10.87 -5.97 -7.28
C HIS A 222 -12.12 -6.76 -6.91
N VAL A 223 -12.77 -6.44 -5.79
CA VAL A 223 -14.03 -7.09 -5.37
C VAL A 223 -15.15 -6.86 -6.38
N LEU A 224 -15.26 -5.65 -6.94
CA LEU A 224 -16.22 -5.33 -7.99
C LEU A 224 -15.98 -6.17 -9.26
N VAL A 225 -14.73 -6.30 -9.70
CA VAL A 225 -14.38 -7.15 -10.85
C VAL A 225 -14.69 -8.63 -10.56
N LEU A 226 -14.46 -9.10 -9.34
CA LEU A 226 -14.87 -10.47 -8.95
C LEU A 226 -16.39 -10.68 -9.00
N MET A 227 -17.19 -9.66 -8.68
CA MET A 227 -18.65 -9.71 -8.89
C MET A 227 -19.00 -9.74 -10.37
N LEU A 228 -18.41 -8.85 -11.19
CA LEU A 228 -18.70 -8.77 -12.63
C LEU A 228 -18.32 -10.05 -13.39
N THR A 229 -17.25 -10.72 -12.96
CA THR A 229 -16.80 -12.00 -13.53
C THR A 229 -17.57 -13.21 -12.99
N GLY A 230 -18.54 -13.01 -12.09
CA GLY A 230 -19.34 -14.08 -11.48
C GLY A 230 -18.57 -14.98 -10.51
N ARG A 231 -17.41 -14.53 -10.01
CA ARG A 231 -16.55 -15.28 -9.07
C ARG A 231 -16.74 -14.89 -7.61
N PHE A 232 -17.78 -14.13 -7.31
CA PHE A 232 -18.09 -13.73 -5.95
C PHE A 232 -18.41 -14.95 -5.07
N SER A 233 -17.85 -14.97 -3.87
CA SER A 233 -17.93 -16.09 -2.91
C SER A 233 -18.02 -15.56 -1.49
N HIS A 234 -18.57 -16.38 -0.58
CA HIS A 234 -18.59 -16.07 0.87
C HIS A 234 -17.20 -15.76 1.43
N ARG A 235 -16.13 -16.35 0.88
CA ARG A 235 -14.74 -16.04 1.29
C ARG A 235 -14.39 -14.57 1.02
N ILE A 236 -14.76 -14.06 -0.15
CA ILE A 236 -14.53 -12.68 -0.56
C ILE A 236 -15.40 -11.73 0.27
N TYR A 237 -16.67 -12.10 0.51
CA TYR A 237 -17.58 -11.34 1.36
C TYR A 237 -17.01 -11.15 2.77
N VAL A 238 -16.62 -12.24 3.44
CA VAL A 238 -16.03 -12.19 4.79
C VAL A 238 -14.73 -11.38 4.78
N ALA A 239 -13.88 -11.60 3.78
CA ALA A 239 -12.61 -10.91 3.70
C ALA A 239 -12.76 -9.40 3.54
N TYR A 240 -13.56 -8.96 2.57
CA TYR A 240 -13.76 -7.56 2.25
C TYR A 240 -14.50 -6.82 3.36
N CYS A 241 -15.61 -7.37 3.87
CA CYS A 241 -16.40 -6.69 4.90
C CYS A 241 -15.59 -6.47 6.18
N THR A 242 -14.82 -7.48 6.59
CA THR A 242 -13.95 -7.38 7.79
C THR A 242 -12.87 -6.32 7.59
N VAL A 243 -12.17 -6.34 6.44
CA VAL A 243 -11.12 -5.34 6.12
C VAL A 243 -11.71 -3.93 6.04
N TYR A 244 -12.89 -3.77 5.42
CA TYR A 244 -13.53 -2.48 5.28
C TYR A 244 -13.94 -1.88 6.63
N CYS A 245 -14.64 -2.65 7.48
CA CYS A 245 -15.09 -2.15 8.79
C CYS A 245 -13.91 -1.81 9.71
N LEU A 246 -12.97 -2.75 9.89
CA LEU A 246 -11.81 -2.52 10.75
C LEU A 246 -10.88 -1.45 10.18
N GLY A 247 -10.56 -1.54 8.89
CA GLY A 247 -9.66 -0.61 8.22
C GLY A 247 -10.16 0.83 8.25
N THR A 248 -11.48 1.04 8.09
CA THR A 248 -12.09 2.37 8.15
C THR A 248 -12.06 2.95 9.57
N ILE A 249 -12.39 2.15 10.59
CA ILE A 249 -12.35 2.62 11.99
C ILE A 249 -10.91 2.94 12.41
N LEU A 250 -9.95 2.09 12.01
CA LEU A 250 -8.54 2.28 12.32
C LEU A 250 -7.96 3.49 11.58
N SER A 251 -8.28 3.71 10.30
CA SER A 251 -7.76 4.86 9.55
C SER A 251 -8.22 6.19 10.14
N MET A 252 -9.44 6.25 10.68
CA MET A 252 -9.95 7.45 11.37
C MET A 252 -9.19 7.82 12.64
N GLN A 253 -8.43 6.89 13.24
CA GLN A 253 -7.65 7.17 14.45
C GLN A 253 -6.41 8.05 14.17
N ILE A 254 -5.98 8.15 12.91
CA ILE A 254 -4.87 9.03 12.53
C ILE A 254 -5.41 10.46 12.45
N SER A 255 -4.91 11.36 13.32
CA SER A 255 -5.41 12.73 13.45
C SER A 255 -5.43 13.51 12.14
N PHE A 256 -4.44 13.30 11.27
CA PHE A 256 -4.39 13.94 9.95
C PHE A 256 -5.50 13.47 8.99
N VAL A 257 -5.91 12.20 9.11
CA VAL A 257 -6.97 11.61 8.30
C VAL A 257 -8.34 11.98 8.87
N GLY A 258 -8.51 11.86 10.19
CA GLY A 258 -9.75 12.21 10.89
C GLY A 258 -10.98 11.58 10.25
N PHE A 259 -11.95 12.39 9.84
CA PHE A 259 -13.20 11.94 9.22
C PHE A 259 -13.18 11.88 7.68
N GLN A 260 -12.01 12.05 7.05
CA GLN A 260 -11.88 11.93 5.58
C GLN A 260 -12.43 10.61 5.01
N PRO A 261 -12.29 9.43 5.67
CA PRO A 261 -12.78 8.18 5.12
C PRO A 261 -14.30 8.12 4.90
N VAL A 262 -15.08 8.97 5.59
CA VAL A 262 -16.54 9.05 5.44
C VAL A 262 -17.02 10.30 4.70
N GLN A 263 -16.23 11.37 4.68
CA GLN A 263 -16.60 12.64 4.07
C GLN A 263 -16.05 12.82 2.65
N SER A 264 -14.85 12.29 2.38
CA SER A 264 -14.16 12.46 1.11
C SER A 264 -14.69 11.54 0.03
N SER A 265 -14.80 12.05 -1.20
CA SER A 265 -15.16 11.27 -2.39
C SER A 265 -14.18 10.14 -2.69
N GLU A 266 -12.92 10.28 -2.26
CA GLU A 266 -11.83 9.32 -2.51
C GLU A 266 -12.06 7.95 -1.85
N HIS A 267 -12.94 7.88 -0.85
CA HIS A 267 -13.26 6.65 -0.11
C HIS A 267 -14.63 6.08 -0.49
N MET A 268 -15.39 6.78 -1.35
CA MET A 268 -16.76 6.40 -1.70
C MET A 268 -16.83 5.12 -2.52
N ALA A 269 -15.78 4.78 -3.28
CA ALA A 269 -15.71 3.50 -3.99
C ALA A 269 -15.76 2.32 -3.01
N ALA A 270 -15.02 2.40 -1.90
CA ALA A 270 -15.03 1.38 -0.87
C ALA A 270 -16.40 1.24 -0.20
N PHE A 271 -17.03 2.37 0.14
CA PHE A 271 -18.39 2.37 0.70
C PHE A 271 -19.43 1.81 -0.29
N GLY A 272 -19.37 2.22 -1.56
CA GLY A 272 -20.28 1.75 -2.61
C GLY A 272 -20.18 0.24 -2.85
N VAL A 273 -18.95 -0.29 -2.96
CA VAL A 273 -18.73 -1.74 -3.11
C VAL A 273 -19.11 -2.50 -1.84
N PHE A 274 -18.95 -1.90 -0.65
CA PHE A 274 -19.44 -2.49 0.60
C PHE A 274 -20.96 -2.63 0.61
N GLY A 275 -21.70 -1.56 0.26
CA GLY A 275 -23.14 -1.63 0.10
C GLY A 275 -23.56 -2.68 -0.95
N LEU A 276 -22.87 -2.72 -2.09
CA LEU A 276 -23.12 -3.71 -3.14
C LEU A 276 -22.87 -5.14 -2.66
N CYS A 277 -21.82 -5.39 -1.87
CA CYS A 277 -21.55 -6.70 -1.26
C CYS A 277 -22.71 -7.18 -0.39
N GLN A 278 -23.27 -6.28 0.44
CA GLN A 278 -24.39 -6.62 1.31
C GLN A 278 -25.65 -6.97 0.49
N ILE A 279 -25.96 -6.17 -0.52
CA ILE A 279 -27.11 -6.40 -1.40
C ILE A 279 -26.94 -7.71 -2.16
N HIS A 280 -25.78 -7.94 -2.79
CA HIS A 280 -25.50 -9.15 -3.56
C HIS A 280 -25.61 -10.41 -2.69
N ALA A 281 -24.98 -10.43 -1.52
CA ALA A 281 -25.02 -11.58 -0.61
C ALA A 281 -26.44 -11.84 -0.08
N PHE A 282 -27.21 -10.79 0.22
CA PHE A 282 -28.59 -10.93 0.67
C PHE A 282 -29.53 -11.44 -0.43
N VAL A 283 -29.36 -10.95 -1.66
CA VAL A 283 -30.11 -11.42 -2.83
C VAL A 283 -29.82 -12.89 -3.11
N ASP A 284 -28.55 -13.31 -3.06
CA ASP A 284 -28.17 -14.72 -3.23
C ASP A 284 -28.76 -15.61 -2.14
N TYR A 285 -28.77 -15.15 -0.89
CA TYR A 285 -29.41 -15.85 0.21
C TYR A 285 -30.93 -16.00 -0.03
N LEU A 286 -31.63 -14.94 -0.43
CA LEU A 286 -33.06 -14.99 -0.73
C LEU A 286 -33.37 -15.93 -1.91
N ARG A 287 -32.56 -15.90 -2.97
CA ARG A 287 -32.68 -16.82 -4.12
C ARG A 287 -32.59 -18.29 -3.69
N SER A 288 -31.81 -18.60 -2.66
CA SER A 288 -31.69 -19.97 -2.15
C SER A 288 -32.89 -20.43 -1.32
N LYS A 289 -33.71 -19.50 -0.80
CA LYS A 289 -34.85 -19.80 0.09
C LYS A 289 -36.22 -19.70 -0.58
N LEU A 290 -36.32 -18.98 -1.70
CA LEU A 290 -37.57 -18.70 -2.39
C LEU A 290 -37.67 -19.44 -3.72
N ASN A 291 -38.90 -19.78 -4.13
CA ASN A 291 -39.16 -20.27 -5.47
C ASN A 291 -38.96 -19.15 -6.51
N ALA A 292 -38.53 -19.48 -7.72
CA ALA A 292 -38.18 -18.51 -8.77
C ALA A 292 -39.29 -17.48 -9.05
N GLN A 293 -40.56 -17.90 -9.05
CA GLN A 293 -41.71 -17.03 -9.26
C GLN A 293 -41.92 -16.03 -8.09
N GLN A 294 -41.78 -16.50 -6.85
CA GLN A 294 -41.88 -15.65 -5.66
C GLN A 294 -40.71 -14.67 -5.58
N PHE A 295 -39.51 -15.12 -5.96
CA PHE A 295 -38.32 -14.27 -6.05
C PHE A 295 -38.51 -13.18 -7.10
N GLU A 296 -39.06 -13.48 -8.28
CA GLU A 296 -39.25 -12.49 -9.34
C GLU A 296 -40.22 -11.37 -8.92
N VAL A 297 -41.32 -11.72 -8.23
CA VAL A 297 -42.28 -10.74 -7.67
C VAL A 297 -41.63 -9.89 -6.57
N LEU A 298 -40.87 -10.51 -5.67
CA LEU A 298 -40.16 -9.81 -4.60
C LEU A 298 -39.05 -8.90 -5.16
N PHE A 299 -38.32 -9.36 -6.18
CA PHE A 299 -37.26 -8.59 -6.83
C PHE A 299 -37.81 -7.35 -7.55
N LYS A 300 -38.92 -7.50 -8.29
CA LYS A 300 -39.61 -6.38 -8.96
C LYS A 300 -40.15 -5.35 -7.97
N SER A 301 -40.73 -5.79 -6.85
CA SER A 301 -41.23 -4.89 -5.80
C SER A 301 -40.10 -4.17 -5.04
N VAL A 302 -39.01 -4.86 -4.72
CA VAL A 302 -37.83 -4.25 -4.06
C VAL A 302 -37.15 -3.24 -4.98
N ILE A 303 -36.96 -3.54 -6.27
CA ILE A 303 -36.39 -2.58 -7.22
C ILE A 303 -37.27 -1.33 -7.36
N SER A 304 -38.59 -1.50 -7.40
CA SER A 304 -39.52 -0.36 -7.47
C SER A 304 -39.42 0.52 -6.21
N LEU A 305 -39.33 -0.08 -5.02
CA LEU A 305 -39.18 0.63 -3.76
C LEU A 305 -37.82 1.33 -3.63
N VAL A 306 -36.73 0.63 -3.96
CA VAL A 306 -35.37 1.18 -3.92
C VAL A 306 -35.20 2.26 -4.98
N GLY A 307 -35.77 2.09 -6.17
CA GLY A 307 -35.79 3.11 -7.21
C GLY A 307 -36.48 4.40 -6.74
N PHE A 308 -37.62 4.29 -6.07
CA PHE A 308 -38.33 5.43 -5.48
C PHE A 308 -37.52 6.10 -4.36
N LEU A 309 -36.93 5.31 -3.45
CA LEU A 309 -36.08 5.81 -2.37
C LEU A 309 -34.82 6.49 -2.90
N MET A 310 -34.13 5.92 -3.89
CA MET A 310 -32.93 6.50 -4.50
C MET A 310 -33.24 7.82 -5.22
N LEU A 311 -34.41 7.95 -5.85
CA LEU A 311 -34.85 9.21 -6.45
C LEU A 311 -35.11 10.28 -5.37
N SER A 312 -35.73 9.90 -4.25
CA SER A 312 -35.99 10.81 -3.12
C SER A 312 -34.72 11.20 -2.33
N VAL A 313 -33.78 10.28 -2.15
CA VAL A 313 -32.53 10.52 -1.42
C VAL A 313 -31.50 11.20 -2.32
N GLY A 314 -31.45 10.84 -3.61
CA GLY A 314 -30.58 11.47 -4.60
C GLY A 314 -30.91 12.94 -4.82
N THR A 315 -32.20 13.30 -4.84
CA THR A 315 -32.62 14.72 -4.88
C THR A 315 -32.20 15.49 -3.64
N VAL A 316 -32.31 14.91 -2.45
CA VAL A 316 -31.89 15.54 -1.18
C VAL A 316 -30.37 15.68 -1.07
N LEU A 317 -29.60 14.67 -1.50
CA LEU A 317 -28.13 14.71 -1.51
C LEU A 317 -27.59 15.73 -2.52
N MET A 318 -28.22 15.83 -3.70
CA MET A 318 -27.85 16.81 -4.72
C MET A 318 -28.13 18.25 -4.27
N LEU A 319 -29.17 18.47 -3.46
CA LEU A 319 -29.50 19.79 -2.90
C LEU A 319 -28.63 20.19 -1.70
N THR A 320 -28.04 19.24 -0.98
CA THR A 320 -27.33 19.53 0.27
C THR A 320 -25.82 19.72 0.12
N GLY A 321 -25.22 19.35 -1.02
CA GLY A 321 -23.81 19.62 -1.32
C GLY A 321 -22.81 19.05 -0.29
N LYS A 322 -23.24 18.08 0.53
CA LYS A 322 -22.48 17.61 1.71
C LYS A 322 -21.34 16.66 1.39
N ILE A 323 -21.20 16.22 0.13
CA ILE A 323 -20.07 15.41 -0.31
C ILE A 323 -19.02 16.35 -0.88
N SER A 324 -17.87 16.43 -0.21
CA SER A 324 -16.74 17.22 -0.71
C SER A 324 -16.24 16.63 -2.04
N PRO A 325 -15.94 17.46 -3.05
CA PRO A 325 -15.36 16.99 -4.31
C PRO A 325 -13.97 16.41 -4.10
N TRP A 326 -13.46 15.73 -5.13
CA TRP A 326 -12.09 15.21 -5.18
C TRP A 326 -11.08 16.30 -4.85
N THR A 327 -10.04 15.99 -4.07
CA THR A 327 -8.99 16.96 -3.80
C THR A 327 -8.19 17.22 -5.09
N GLY A 328 -7.69 18.45 -5.26
CA GLY A 328 -7.06 18.88 -6.52
C GLY A 328 -5.86 18.02 -6.95
N ARG A 329 -5.13 17.42 -6.00
CA ARG A 329 -3.98 16.53 -6.28
C ARG A 329 -4.42 15.17 -6.86
N PHE A 330 -5.47 14.56 -6.32
CA PHE A 330 -5.96 13.28 -6.85
C PHE A 330 -6.77 13.49 -8.14
N TYR A 331 -7.50 14.60 -8.26
CA TYR A 331 -8.19 14.96 -9.51
C TYR A 331 -7.21 15.13 -10.67
N SER A 332 -6.03 15.71 -10.43
CA SER A 332 -5.00 15.85 -11.48
C SER A 332 -4.40 14.53 -11.96
N LEU A 333 -4.58 13.42 -11.23
CA LEU A 333 -4.17 12.10 -11.68
C LEU A 333 -5.20 11.47 -12.64
N LEU A 334 -6.45 11.92 -12.59
CA LEU A 334 -7.52 11.50 -13.51
C LEU A 334 -7.58 12.42 -14.73
N ASP A 335 -7.43 13.73 -14.51
CA ASP A 335 -7.27 14.74 -15.56
C ASP A 335 -5.89 15.43 -15.45
N PRO A 336 -4.88 14.97 -16.20
CA PRO A 336 -3.52 15.51 -16.15
C PRO A 336 -3.42 16.97 -16.63
N SER A 337 -4.49 17.52 -17.22
CA SER A 337 -4.49 18.90 -17.72
C SER A 337 -4.90 19.90 -16.63
N TYR A 338 -5.66 19.47 -15.63
CA TYR A 338 -6.28 20.36 -14.64
C TYR A 338 -5.25 21.11 -13.80
N ALA A 339 -4.28 20.41 -13.21
CA ALA A 339 -3.27 21.04 -12.35
C ALA A 339 -2.41 22.04 -13.14
N LYS A 340 -2.01 21.67 -14.37
CA LYS A 340 -1.21 22.53 -15.25
C LYS A 340 -1.91 23.85 -15.57
N ASN A 341 -3.23 23.81 -15.77
CA ASN A 341 -4.00 24.98 -16.19
C ASN A 341 -4.50 25.83 -15.02
N ASN A 342 -4.80 25.22 -13.86
CA ASN A 342 -5.54 25.88 -12.78
C ASN A 342 -4.75 26.06 -11.48
N ILE A 343 -3.74 25.22 -11.19
CA ILE A 343 -3.05 25.20 -9.89
C ILE A 343 -1.52 25.17 -10.10
N PRO A 344 -0.88 26.35 -10.27
CA PRO A 344 0.53 26.43 -10.67
C PRO A 344 1.49 25.85 -9.63
N ILE A 345 1.13 25.87 -8.34
CA ILE A 345 1.95 25.28 -7.26
C ILE A 345 2.06 23.76 -7.35
N ILE A 346 1.07 23.08 -7.94
CA ILE A 346 1.13 21.63 -8.19
C ILE A 346 1.98 21.38 -9.45
N ALA A 347 1.83 22.19 -10.48
CA ALA A 347 2.55 22.02 -11.75
C ALA A 347 4.04 22.41 -11.68
N SER A 348 4.45 23.22 -10.69
CA SER A 348 5.84 23.68 -10.53
C SER A 348 6.79 22.61 -9.98
N VAL A 349 6.26 21.51 -9.42
CA VAL A 349 7.07 20.40 -8.90
C VAL A 349 7.54 19.53 -10.07
N SER A 350 8.85 19.33 -10.21
CA SER A 350 9.44 18.55 -11.30
C SER A 350 8.92 17.11 -11.36
N GLU A 351 8.66 16.51 -10.19
CA GLU A 351 8.18 15.13 -10.06
C GLU A 351 6.72 14.94 -10.52
N HIS A 352 5.98 16.02 -10.72
CA HIS A 352 4.58 15.98 -11.15
C HIS A 352 4.43 15.95 -12.68
N GLN A 353 5.55 15.95 -13.40
CA GLN A 353 5.55 15.84 -14.87
C GLN A 353 5.28 14.39 -15.32
N PRO A 354 4.79 14.19 -16.55
CA PRO A 354 4.61 12.86 -17.12
C PRO A 354 5.94 12.13 -17.39
N THR A 355 5.93 10.79 -17.31
CA THR A 355 7.10 9.96 -17.61
C THR A 355 7.31 9.75 -19.11
N THR A 356 8.56 9.80 -19.56
CA THR A 356 8.95 9.38 -20.92
C THR A 356 9.31 7.89 -20.96
N TRP A 357 9.25 7.27 -22.14
CA TRP A 357 9.63 5.86 -22.32
C TRP A 357 11.09 5.56 -21.94
N SER A 358 11.99 6.55 -22.09
CA SER A 358 13.41 6.40 -21.72
C SER A 358 13.58 6.22 -20.22
N SER A 359 12.73 6.88 -19.41
CA SER A 359 12.72 6.74 -17.96
C SER A 359 12.27 5.33 -17.54
N TYR A 360 11.21 4.80 -18.17
CA TYR A 360 10.78 3.41 -17.94
C TYR A 360 11.89 2.40 -18.22
N TYR A 361 12.60 2.54 -19.33
CA TYR A 361 13.70 1.64 -19.67
C TYR A 361 14.86 1.77 -18.68
N PHE A 362 15.19 2.99 -18.25
CA PHE A 362 16.27 3.25 -17.30
C PHE A 362 15.98 2.65 -15.91
N ASP A 363 14.74 2.76 -15.42
CA ASP A 363 14.38 2.34 -14.07
C ASP A 363 14.14 0.84 -13.92
N LEU A 364 13.74 0.16 -15.00
CA LEU A 364 13.27 -1.22 -14.95
C LEU A 364 14.03 -2.19 -15.88
N GLN A 365 14.71 -1.68 -16.92
CA GLN A 365 15.51 -2.47 -17.87
C GLN A 365 14.76 -3.73 -18.38
N LEU A 366 15.16 -4.94 -17.95
CA LEU A 366 14.55 -6.20 -18.36
C LEU A 366 13.08 -6.32 -17.93
N LEU A 367 12.71 -5.74 -16.78
CA LEU A 367 11.38 -5.90 -16.19
C LEU A 367 10.29 -5.32 -17.09
N VAL A 368 10.58 -4.27 -17.86
CA VAL A 368 9.62 -3.65 -18.80
C VAL A 368 9.17 -4.65 -19.87
N PHE A 369 10.09 -5.50 -20.36
CA PHE A 369 9.78 -6.51 -21.38
C PHE A 369 9.13 -7.77 -20.78
N MET A 370 9.47 -8.09 -19.53
CA MET A 370 8.90 -9.25 -18.84
C MET A 370 7.49 -9.00 -18.32
N PHE A 371 7.13 -7.74 -18.08
CA PHE A 371 5.82 -7.37 -17.53
C PHE A 371 4.63 -7.82 -18.42
N PRO A 372 4.61 -7.58 -19.74
CA PRO A 372 3.55 -8.11 -20.61
C PRO A 372 3.48 -9.64 -20.63
N VAL A 373 4.63 -10.33 -20.56
CA VAL A 373 4.68 -11.80 -20.50
C VAL A 373 4.07 -12.30 -19.18
N GLY A 374 4.39 -11.64 -18.07
CA GLY A 374 3.79 -11.93 -16.76
C GLY A 374 2.27 -11.73 -16.75
N LEU A 375 1.79 -10.63 -17.32
CA LEU A 375 0.36 -10.36 -17.49
C LEU A 375 -0.33 -11.45 -18.32
N TYR A 376 0.26 -11.85 -19.46
CA TYR A 376 -0.25 -12.93 -20.29
C TYR A 376 -0.43 -14.23 -19.51
N TYR A 377 0.56 -14.63 -18.70
CA TYR A 377 0.43 -15.82 -17.82
C TYR A 377 -0.65 -15.68 -16.76
N CYS A 378 -0.87 -14.47 -16.24
CA CYS A 378 -1.94 -14.20 -15.28
C CYS A 378 -3.33 -14.35 -15.94
N PHE A 379 -3.49 -13.88 -17.17
CA PHE A 379 -4.72 -14.04 -17.95
C PHE A 379 -4.96 -15.49 -18.40
N ASN A 380 -3.91 -16.27 -18.66
CA ASN A 380 -4.08 -17.64 -19.16
C ASN A 380 -4.72 -18.57 -18.11
N ASN A 381 -4.32 -18.49 -16.83
CA ASN A 381 -5.04 -19.21 -15.77
C ASN A 381 -5.57 -18.23 -14.73
N LEU A 382 -6.81 -17.76 -14.94
CA LEU A 382 -7.49 -16.82 -14.05
C LEU A 382 -7.89 -17.46 -12.73
N SER A 383 -7.43 -16.86 -11.64
CA SER A 383 -7.79 -17.14 -10.25
C SER A 383 -8.10 -15.82 -9.53
N ASP A 384 -8.77 -15.90 -8.39
CA ASP A 384 -9.23 -14.72 -7.65
C ASP A 384 -8.05 -13.80 -7.29
N ASP A 385 -6.90 -14.38 -6.88
CA ASP A 385 -5.68 -13.64 -6.59
C ASP A 385 -4.98 -13.06 -7.83
N ARG A 386 -5.11 -13.70 -8.99
CA ARG A 386 -4.54 -13.17 -10.25
C ARG A 386 -5.36 -12.05 -10.84
N ILE A 387 -6.66 -12.02 -10.62
CA ILE A 387 -7.47 -10.87 -11.00
C ILE A 387 -7.00 -9.63 -10.23
N PHE A 388 -6.68 -9.78 -8.94
CA PHE A 388 -6.07 -8.71 -8.15
C PHE A 388 -4.75 -8.20 -8.75
N ILE A 389 -3.80 -9.10 -9.09
CA ILE A 389 -2.49 -8.67 -9.61
C ILE A 389 -2.60 -8.00 -10.99
N ILE A 390 -3.53 -8.45 -11.84
CA ILE A 390 -3.80 -7.83 -13.13
C ILE A 390 -4.30 -6.39 -12.93
N MET A 391 -5.29 -6.20 -12.04
CA MET A 391 -5.81 -4.87 -11.75
C MET A 391 -4.72 -3.96 -11.17
N TYR A 392 -3.93 -4.46 -10.21
CA TYR A 392 -2.79 -3.73 -9.66
C TYR A 392 -1.83 -3.28 -10.76
N GLY A 393 -1.39 -4.20 -11.63
CA GLY A 393 -0.45 -3.91 -12.71
C GLY A 393 -0.98 -2.87 -13.70
N VAL A 394 -2.22 -3.00 -14.16
CA VAL A 394 -2.82 -2.07 -15.14
C VAL A 394 -3.04 -0.69 -14.52
N THR A 395 -3.59 -0.63 -13.31
CA THR A 395 -3.85 0.64 -12.64
C THR A 395 -2.55 1.36 -12.28
N SER A 396 -1.54 0.66 -11.77
CA SER A 396 -0.22 1.25 -11.50
C SER A 396 0.48 1.73 -12.76
N MET A 397 0.44 0.97 -13.85
CA MET A 397 1.03 1.38 -15.14
C MET A 397 0.41 2.69 -15.68
N TYR A 398 -0.90 2.87 -15.51
CA TYR A 398 -1.55 4.12 -15.89
C TYR A 398 -1.07 5.29 -15.02
N PHE A 399 -1.05 5.13 -13.69
CA PHE A 399 -0.65 6.22 -12.80
C PHE A 399 0.84 6.59 -12.92
N SER A 400 1.72 5.61 -13.15
CA SER A 400 3.13 5.90 -13.42
C SER A 400 3.31 6.64 -14.75
N ALA A 401 2.45 6.39 -15.74
CA ALA A 401 2.52 7.09 -17.03
C ALA A 401 2.16 8.59 -16.90
N VAL A 402 1.23 8.89 -15.99
CA VAL A 402 0.75 10.25 -15.74
C VAL A 402 1.73 11.07 -14.90
N MET A 403 2.50 10.46 -14.00
CA MET A 403 3.30 11.18 -13.01
C MET A 403 4.60 10.44 -12.66
N VAL A 404 5.77 11.09 -12.84
CA VAL A 404 7.11 10.51 -12.56
C VAL A 404 7.30 10.07 -11.11
N ARG A 405 6.62 10.71 -10.15
CA ARG A 405 6.70 10.32 -8.74
C ARG A 405 6.07 8.95 -8.42
N LEU A 406 5.10 8.52 -9.22
CA LEU A 406 4.29 7.30 -9.00
C LEU A 406 4.84 6.12 -9.80
#